data_AF-A0A8K0MIJ0-F1
#
_entry.id   AF-A0A8K0MIJ0-F1
#
_cell.length_a   1.000
_cell.length_b   1.000
_cell.length_c   1.000
_cell.angle_alpha   90.00
_cell.angle_beta   90.00
_cell.angle_gamma   90.00
#
_symmetry.space_group_name_H-M   'P 1'
#
loop_
_entity.id
_entity.type
_entity.pdbx_description
1 polymer ?
#
loop_
_entity_poly.entity_id
_entity_poly.type
_entity_poly.pdbx_seq_one_letter_code
_entity_poly.pdbx_strand_id
1 'polypeptide(L)'
;MEENDHVIDEVEAWMTKEIERLGLLSSHCCIYRVPDRLRNAKETEYTPKVVSIGPLHHGKEGLKPMEEHKKRYLQAFLLRTNISLKDCVKIVKEREERLRGCYDQTIELSSKEFVKIFVLDTIFIIEVLVRFHFPQFLHEGDRLFNRPWMLWDIVPDLLLLENQLPFFIIEELLIPTKLQSLLDMVKGSQSSTSSID
;
A
#
# COMPACT_ATOMS: atom_id res chain seq x y z
N MET A 1 -37.37 41.25 -2.53
CA MET A 1 -35.97 41.53 -2.12
C MET A 1 -35.48 40.45 -1.17
N GLU A 2 -36.24 40.11 -0.12
CA GLU A 2 -35.88 39.08 0.88
C GLU A 2 -35.58 37.68 0.33
N GLU A 3 -36.27 37.24 -0.73
CA GLU A 3 -36.07 35.90 -1.32
C GLU A 3 -34.72 35.75 -2.04
N ASN A 4 -34.15 36.85 -2.55
CA ASN A 4 -32.83 36.83 -3.18
C ASN A 4 -31.70 36.82 -2.14
N ASP A 5 -31.88 37.48 -1.00
CA ASP A 5 -30.87 37.51 0.08
C ASP A 5 -30.74 36.14 0.74
N HIS A 6 -31.84 35.41 0.94
CA HIS A 6 -31.80 34.04 1.47
C HIS A 6 -31.01 33.06 0.58
N VAL A 7 -31.16 33.17 -0.74
CA VAL A 7 -30.42 32.31 -1.69
C VAL A 7 -28.93 32.63 -1.67
N ILE A 8 -28.55 33.91 -1.50
CA ILE A 8 -27.15 34.33 -1.39
C ILE A 8 -26.52 33.74 -0.12
N ASP A 9 -27.20 33.84 1.03
CA ASP A 9 -26.69 33.31 2.31
C ASP A 9 -26.52 31.78 2.27
N GLU A 10 -27.45 31.06 1.63
CA GLU A 10 -27.37 29.61 1.49
C GLU A 10 -26.20 29.16 0.60
N VAL A 11 -25.97 29.87 -0.50
CA VAL A 11 -24.84 29.62 -1.40
C VAL A 11 -23.52 29.94 -0.69
N GLU A 12 -23.43 31.05 0.04
CA GLU A 12 -22.22 31.42 0.79
C GLU A 12 -21.90 30.37 1.87
N ALA A 13 -22.91 29.91 2.63
CA ALA A 13 -22.73 28.88 3.64
C ALA A 13 -22.28 27.55 3.02
N TRP A 14 -22.85 27.16 1.87
CA TRP A 14 -22.42 25.97 1.14
C TRP A 14 -20.99 26.10 0.62
N MET A 15 -20.64 27.22 -0.02
CA MET A 15 -19.29 27.46 -0.56
C MET A 15 -18.24 27.50 0.55
N THR A 16 -18.52 28.16 1.67
CA THR A 16 -17.62 28.23 2.82
C THR A 16 -17.34 26.83 3.36
N LYS A 17 -18.39 26.03 3.55
CA LYS A 17 -18.27 24.64 4.00
C LYS A 17 -17.49 23.77 3.01
N GLU A 18 -17.68 23.96 1.71
CA GLU A 18 -16.96 23.19 0.68
C GLU A 18 -15.48 23.60 0.62
N ILE A 19 -15.16 24.90 0.70
CA ILE A 19 -13.77 25.40 0.73
C ILE A 19 -13.04 24.92 2.00
N GLU A 20 -13.70 24.95 3.17
CA GLU A 20 -13.16 24.37 4.40
C GLU A 20 -12.90 22.86 4.26
N ARG A 21 -13.74 22.16 3.49
CA ARG A 21 -13.61 20.72 3.22
C ARG A 21 -12.49 20.39 2.23
N LEU A 22 -12.15 21.31 1.32
CA LEU A 22 -11.20 21.06 0.24
C LEU A 22 -9.76 20.82 0.76
N GLY A 23 -9.44 21.23 1.98
CA GLY A 23 -8.09 21.08 2.55
C GLY A 23 -7.04 21.84 1.74
N LEU A 24 -5.93 22.23 2.37
CA LEU A 24 -4.78 22.68 1.59
C LEU A 24 -4.24 21.49 0.80
N LEU A 25 -3.89 21.70 -0.48
CA LEU A 25 -3.14 20.71 -1.24
C LEU A 25 -1.93 20.30 -0.41
N SER A 26 -1.92 19.04 0.03
CA SER A 26 -0.87 18.52 0.88
C SER A 26 0.47 18.66 0.15
N SER A 27 1.45 19.30 0.80
CA SER A 27 2.82 19.37 0.30
C SER A 27 3.49 17.99 0.17
N HIS A 28 2.84 16.93 0.65
CA HIS A 28 3.27 15.54 0.55
C HIS A 28 2.62 14.77 -0.61
N CYS A 29 1.81 15.43 -1.45
CA CYS A 29 1.15 14.79 -2.60
C CYS A 29 2.19 14.22 -3.57
N CYS A 30 2.17 12.90 -3.78
CA CYS A 30 3.13 12.21 -4.62
C CYS A 30 2.53 11.02 -5.40
N ILE A 31 1.26 10.69 -5.17
CA ILE A 31 0.53 9.65 -5.90
C ILE A 31 -0.63 10.31 -6.62
N TYR A 32 -0.61 10.21 -7.94
CA TYR A 32 -1.52 10.91 -8.83
C TYR A 32 -2.43 9.92 -9.54
N ARG A 33 -3.71 10.26 -9.68
CA ARG A 33 -4.59 9.56 -10.59
C ARG A 33 -4.31 10.00 -12.02
N VAL A 34 -4.37 9.04 -12.93
CA VAL A 34 -4.19 9.30 -14.36
C VAL A 34 -5.37 10.14 -14.85
N PRO A 35 -5.13 11.27 -15.53
CA PRO A 35 -6.20 12.09 -16.07
C PRO A 35 -7.15 11.28 -16.97
N ASP A 36 -8.47 11.52 -16.83
CA ASP A 36 -9.50 10.76 -17.55
C ASP A 36 -9.29 10.73 -19.06
N ARG A 37 -8.73 11.80 -19.64
CA ARG A 37 -8.39 11.85 -21.07
C ARG A 37 -7.43 10.74 -21.50
N LEU A 38 -6.42 10.45 -20.67
CA LEU A 38 -5.46 9.37 -20.91
C LEU A 38 -6.07 8.01 -20.54
N ARG A 39 -6.79 7.96 -19.41
CA ARG A 39 -7.45 6.73 -18.95
C ARG A 39 -8.44 6.20 -19.98
N ASN A 40 -9.32 7.06 -20.51
CA ASN A 40 -10.34 6.66 -21.47
C ASN A 40 -9.75 6.16 -22.79
N ALA A 41 -8.53 6.59 -23.13
CA ALA A 41 -7.84 6.08 -24.31
C ALA A 41 -7.35 4.63 -24.11
N LYS A 42 -6.93 4.28 -22.88
CA LYS A 42 -6.30 2.99 -22.55
C LYS A 42 -6.51 2.55 -21.10
N GLU A 43 -7.76 2.32 -20.72
CA GLU A 43 -8.11 2.08 -19.31
C GLU A 43 -7.40 0.85 -18.70
N THR A 44 -7.16 -0.16 -19.54
CA THR A 44 -6.52 -1.42 -19.14
C THR A 44 -5.03 -1.28 -18.82
N GLU A 45 -4.36 -0.19 -19.26
CA GLU A 45 -2.96 0.12 -18.92
C GLU A 45 -2.84 0.77 -17.54
N TYR A 46 -3.94 1.24 -16.95
CA TYR A 46 -3.97 1.94 -15.66
C TYR A 46 -4.80 1.22 -14.61
N THR A 47 -5.18 -0.04 -14.87
CA THR A 47 -5.99 -0.84 -13.96
C THR A 47 -5.25 -2.11 -13.60
N PRO A 48 -4.96 -2.36 -12.30
CA PRO A 48 -4.30 -3.58 -11.88
C PRO A 48 -5.17 -4.80 -12.20
N LYS A 49 -4.51 -5.90 -12.55
CA LYS A 49 -5.17 -7.13 -13.04
C LYS A 49 -5.15 -8.26 -12.02
N VAL A 50 -4.16 -8.27 -11.14
CA VAL A 50 -3.81 -9.38 -10.25
C VAL A 50 -3.75 -8.92 -8.81
N VAL A 51 -3.10 -7.79 -8.51
CA VAL A 51 -2.95 -7.24 -7.15
C VAL A 51 -3.28 -5.76 -7.08
N SER A 52 -4.21 -5.40 -6.19
CA SER A 52 -4.37 -4.00 -5.76
C SER A 52 -3.29 -3.66 -4.75
N ILE A 53 -2.72 -2.46 -4.80
CA ILE A 53 -1.81 -1.90 -3.82
C ILE A 53 -2.25 -0.48 -3.55
N GLY A 54 -2.53 -0.19 -2.27
CA GLY A 54 -3.11 1.07 -1.86
C GLY A 54 -4.62 1.15 -2.10
N PRO A 55 -5.21 2.32 -1.78
CA PRO A 55 -6.65 2.50 -1.68
C PRO A 55 -7.35 2.71 -3.03
N LEU A 56 -6.65 3.17 -4.08
CA LEU A 56 -7.28 3.62 -5.35
C LEU A 56 -7.97 2.49 -6.13
N HIS A 57 -7.53 1.25 -5.95
CA HIS A 57 -8.08 0.07 -6.62
C HIS A 57 -8.63 -0.98 -5.65
N HIS A 58 -8.74 -0.63 -4.37
CA HIS A 58 -9.20 -1.56 -3.36
C HIS A 58 -10.65 -2.01 -3.61
N GLY A 59 -10.95 -3.26 -3.24
CA GLY A 59 -12.31 -3.81 -3.30
C GLY A 59 -12.78 -4.30 -4.67
N LYS A 60 -12.00 -4.12 -5.75
CA LYS A 60 -12.33 -4.66 -7.08
C LYS A 60 -12.40 -6.19 -7.06
N GLU A 61 -13.47 -6.75 -7.63
CA GLU A 61 -13.75 -8.20 -7.51
C GLU A 61 -12.63 -9.09 -8.05
N GLY A 62 -12.03 -8.71 -9.17
CA GLY A 62 -10.92 -9.46 -9.80
C GLY A 62 -9.65 -9.54 -8.94
N LEU A 63 -9.51 -8.68 -7.93
CA LEU A 63 -8.30 -8.58 -7.10
C LEU A 63 -8.46 -9.29 -5.74
N LYS A 64 -9.67 -9.75 -5.40
CA LYS A 64 -9.98 -10.46 -4.14
C LYS A 64 -9.09 -11.69 -3.88
N PRO A 65 -8.70 -12.51 -4.88
CA PRO A 65 -7.82 -13.66 -4.62
C PRO A 65 -6.48 -13.27 -3.98
N MET A 66 -5.92 -12.12 -4.37
CA MET A 66 -4.62 -11.67 -3.85
C MET A 66 -4.73 -11.12 -2.43
N GLU A 67 -5.89 -10.62 -2.00
CA GLU A 67 -6.11 -10.18 -0.62
C GLU A 67 -5.87 -11.31 0.40
N GLU A 68 -6.13 -12.56 0.03
CA GLU A 68 -5.83 -13.71 0.87
C GLU A 68 -4.32 -14.00 0.95
N HIS A 69 -3.59 -13.81 -0.16
CA HIS A 69 -2.13 -13.93 -0.18
C HIS A 69 -1.45 -12.86 0.68
N LYS A 70 -1.95 -11.62 0.66
CA LYS A 70 -1.46 -10.55 1.55
C LYS A 70 -1.57 -10.91 3.02
N LYS A 71 -2.67 -11.54 3.45
CA LYS A 71 -2.83 -12.01 4.85
C LYS A 71 -1.83 -13.10 5.22
N ARG A 72 -1.54 -14.03 4.30
CA ARG A 72 -0.51 -15.07 4.49
C ARG A 72 0.88 -14.44 4.63
N TYR A 73 1.15 -13.39 3.86
CA TYR A 73 2.42 -12.66 3.92
C TYR A 73 2.53 -11.87 5.22
N LEU A 74 1.45 -11.24 5.67
CA LEU A 74 1.36 -10.65 7.01
C LEU A 74 1.65 -11.69 8.11
N GLN A 75 1.04 -12.88 8.04
CA GLN A 75 1.29 -13.94 9.01
C GLN A 75 2.77 -14.35 9.03
N ALA A 76 3.37 -14.57 7.86
CA ALA A 76 4.78 -14.92 7.75
C ALA A 76 5.69 -13.81 8.29
N PHE A 77 5.39 -12.56 7.97
CA PHE A 77 6.11 -11.39 8.46
C PHE A 77 6.08 -11.33 10.00
N LEU A 78 4.90 -11.47 10.62
CA LEU A 78 4.74 -11.44 12.08
C LEU A 78 5.37 -12.64 12.80
N LEU A 79 5.49 -13.80 12.14
CA LEU A 79 6.22 -14.95 12.70
C LEU A 79 7.73 -14.77 12.62
N ARG A 80 8.20 -14.13 11.54
CA ARG A 80 9.61 -13.91 11.26
C ARG A 80 10.18 -12.71 12.02
N THR A 81 9.35 -11.72 12.29
CA THR A 81 9.71 -10.48 12.98
C THR A 81 9.07 -10.50 14.36
N ASN A 82 9.80 -10.08 15.40
CA ASN A 82 9.25 -10.04 16.76
C ASN A 82 8.33 -8.82 17.01
N ILE A 83 7.68 -8.31 15.95
CA ILE A 83 6.76 -7.16 15.99
C ILE A 83 5.33 -7.67 16.15
N SER A 84 4.50 -6.98 16.91
CA SER A 84 3.10 -7.35 17.00
C SER A 84 2.28 -6.74 15.85
N LEU A 85 1.17 -7.38 15.49
CA LEU A 85 0.19 -6.80 14.56
C LEU A 85 -0.31 -5.43 15.07
N LYS A 86 -0.45 -5.28 16.39
CA LYS A 86 -0.89 -4.04 17.02
C LYS A 86 0.10 -2.90 16.78
N ASP A 87 1.40 -3.18 16.82
CA ASP A 87 2.44 -2.20 16.53
C ASP A 87 2.39 -1.77 15.06
N CYS A 88 2.23 -2.72 14.13
CA CYS A 88 2.07 -2.41 12.70
C CYS A 88 0.86 -1.49 12.46
N VAL A 89 -0.29 -1.84 13.05
CA VAL A 89 -1.52 -1.03 12.97
C VAL A 89 -1.30 0.36 13.58
N LYS A 90 -0.61 0.45 14.71
CA LYS A 90 -0.31 1.73 15.37
C LYS A 90 0.57 2.64 14.50
N ILE A 91 1.66 2.10 13.92
CA ILE A 91 2.56 2.84 13.03
C ILE A 91 1.79 3.46 11.86
N VAL A 92 0.96 2.66 11.18
CA VAL A 92 0.15 3.15 10.06
C VAL A 92 -0.90 4.16 10.52
N LYS A 93 -1.58 3.88 11.63
CA LYS A 93 -2.64 4.76 12.17
C LYS A 93 -2.09 6.14 12.55
N GLU A 94 -0.92 6.21 13.16
CA GLU A 94 -0.24 7.47 13.52
C GLU A 94 0.23 8.27 12.30
N ARG A 95 0.31 7.66 11.11
CA ARG A 95 0.70 8.31 9.85
C ARG A 95 -0.47 8.51 8.89
N GLU A 96 -1.70 8.17 9.29
CA GLU A 96 -2.86 8.15 8.40
C GLU A 96 -3.10 9.49 7.70
N GLU A 97 -3.03 10.61 8.42
CA GLU A 97 -3.25 11.94 7.84
C GLU A 97 -2.23 12.24 6.74
N ARG A 98 -0.94 12.01 7.02
CA ARG A 98 0.14 12.17 6.03
C ARG A 98 -0.03 11.23 4.84
N LEU A 99 -0.41 9.97 5.09
CA LEU A 99 -0.64 8.97 4.06
C LEU A 99 -1.78 9.36 3.12
N ARG A 100 -2.89 9.86 3.66
CA ARG A 100 -4.01 10.39 2.87
C ARG A 100 -3.58 11.61 2.06
N GLY A 101 -2.79 12.49 2.67
CA GLY A 101 -2.19 13.64 2.00
C GLY A 101 -1.17 13.30 0.92
N CYS A 102 -0.79 12.03 0.71
CA CYS A 102 0.05 11.64 -0.42
C CYS A 102 -0.71 11.45 -1.72
N TYR A 103 -2.05 11.32 -1.68
CA TYR A 103 -2.88 11.15 -2.86
C TYR A 103 -3.40 12.50 -3.35
N ASP A 104 -3.50 12.67 -4.66
CA ASP A 104 -4.10 13.85 -5.31
C ASP A 104 -5.65 13.86 -5.22
N GLN A 105 -6.25 12.77 -4.75
CA GLN A 105 -7.69 12.63 -4.55
C GLN A 105 -8.03 12.28 -3.12
N THR A 106 -9.19 12.76 -2.68
CA THR A 106 -9.77 12.38 -1.39
C THR A 106 -10.09 10.90 -1.36
N ILE A 107 -9.49 10.17 -0.43
CA ILE A 107 -9.74 8.75 -0.23
C ILE A 107 -10.95 8.58 0.71
N GLU A 108 -12.11 8.24 0.15
CA GLU A 108 -13.38 8.03 0.88
C GLU A 108 -13.47 6.68 1.59
N LEU A 109 -12.44 6.33 2.36
CA LEU A 109 -12.41 5.12 3.18
C LEU A 109 -12.50 5.48 4.65
N SER A 110 -13.20 4.65 5.44
CA SER A 110 -13.13 4.78 6.89
C SER A 110 -11.69 4.59 7.35
N SER A 111 -11.34 5.22 8.48
CA SER A 111 -9.98 5.08 9.04
C SER A 111 -9.60 3.61 9.28
N LYS A 112 -10.57 2.79 9.72
CA LYS A 112 -10.37 1.35 9.93
C LYS A 112 -9.99 0.63 8.63
N GLU A 113 -10.70 0.91 7.54
CA GLU A 113 -10.42 0.29 6.23
C GLU A 113 -9.09 0.76 5.67
N PHE A 114 -8.84 2.08 5.72
CA PHE A 114 -7.61 2.68 5.24
C PHE A 114 -6.37 2.08 5.93
N VAL A 115 -6.37 2.04 7.26
CA VAL A 115 -5.25 1.47 8.03
C VAL A 115 -5.08 -0.01 7.71
N LYS A 116 -6.16 -0.78 7.58
CA LYS A 116 -6.10 -2.20 7.23
C LYS A 116 -5.45 -2.42 5.87
N ILE A 117 -5.83 -1.64 4.85
CA ILE A 117 -5.26 -1.70 3.50
C ILE A 117 -3.76 -1.41 3.57
N PHE A 118 -3.38 -0.32 4.22
CA PHE A 118 -1.98 0.08 4.31
C PHE A 118 -1.11 -0.95 5.03
N VAL A 119 -1.57 -1.54 6.13
CA VAL A 119 -0.82 -2.60 6.83
C VAL A 119 -0.61 -3.80 5.92
N LEU A 120 -1.68 -4.30 5.28
CA LEU A 120 -1.59 -5.48 4.42
C LEU A 120 -0.71 -5.24 3.19
N ASP A 121 -0.90 -4.11 2.52
CA ASP A 121 -0.25 -3.83 1.24
C ASP A 121 1.22 -3.48 1.44
N THR A 122 1.55 -2.72 2.48
CA THR A 122 2.95 -2.39 2.80
C THR A 122 3.73 -3.65 3.15
N ILE A 123 3.18 -4.52 4.00
CA ILE A 123 3.84 -5.76 4.41
C ILE A 123 3.93 -6.75 3.24
N PHE A 124 2.92 -6.80 2.37
CA PHE A 124 2.99 -7.58 1.14
C PHE A 124 4.16 -7.16 0.26
N ILE A 125 4.35 -5.85 0.02
CA ILE A 125 5.49 -5.34 -0.76
C ILE A 125 6.82 -5.71 -0.08
N ILE A 126 6.93 -5.52 1.24
CA ILE A 126 8.14 -5.89 2.00
C ILE A 126 8.45 -7.37 1.83
N GLU A 127 7.47 -8.25 1.98
CA GLU A 127 7.64 -9.70 1.84
C GLU A 127 8.01 -10.11 0.42
N VAL A 128 7.38 -9.52 -0.61
CA VAL A 128 7.76 -9.74 -2.01
C VAL A 128 9.22 -9.36 -2.23
N LEU A 129 9.64 -8.16 -1.78
CA LEU A 129 11.02 -7.69 -1.94
C LEU A 129 12.03 -8.57 -1.18
N VAL A 130 11.72 -8.93 0.07
CA VAL A 130 12.58 -9.78 0.91
C VAL A 130 12.75 -11.16 0.27
N ARG A 131 11.66 -11.82 -0.13
CA ARG A 131 11.71 -13.16 -0.71
C ARG A 131 12.36 -13.18 -2.11
N PHE A 132 12.22 -12.10 -2.87
CA PHE A 132 12.88 -11.95 -4.16
C PHE A 132 14.41 -11.87 -4.02
N HIS A 133 14.89 -11.11 -3.03
CA HIS A 133 16.33 -10.94 -2.81
C HIS A 133 16.97 -12.06 -1.98
N PHE A 134 16.18 -12.73 -1.14
CA PHE A 134 16.64 -13.73 -0.18
C PHE A 134 15.82 -15.03 -0.33
N PRO A 135 16.23 -15.91 -1.25
CA PRO A 135 15.54 -17.18 -1.52
C PRO A 135 15.38 -18.09 -0.30
N GLN A 136 16.20 -17.93 0.75
CA GLN A 136 16.08 -18.70 1.99
C GLN A 136 14.79 -18.43 2.78
N PHE A 137 14.07 -17.34 2.47
CA PHE A 137 12.76 -17.05 3.06
C PHE A 137 11.60 -17.62 2.23
N LEU A 138 11.89 -18.32 1.13
CA LEU A 138 10.88 -19.04 0.37
C LEU A 138 10.44 -20.29 1.13
N HIS A 139 9.13 -20.49 1.18
CA HIS A 139 8.53 -21.70 1.72
C HIS A 139 8.00 -22.58 0.57
N GLU A 140 8.02 -23.90 0.73
CA GLU A 140 7.45 -24.83 -0.27
C GLU A 140 5.96 -24.55 -0.56
N GLY A 141 5.24 -23.97 0.39
CA GLY A 141 3.86 -23.51 0.22
C GLY A 141 3.69 -22.15 -0.46
N ASP A 142 4.77 -21.44 -0.84
CA ASP A 142 4.70 -20.11 -1.45
C ASP A 142 4.25 -20.19 -2.91
N ARG A 143 2.96 -19.98 -3.14
CA ARG A 143 2.38 -20.04 -4.49
C ARG A 143 2.84 -18.93 -5.42
N LEU A 144 3.36 -17.82 -4.89
CA LEU A 144 3.74 -16.64 -5.68
C LEU A 144 5.13 -16.83 -6.29
N PHE A 145 6.07 -17.34 -5.50
CA PHE A 145 7.45 -17.61 -5.95
C PHE A 145 7.64 -19.02 -6.52
N ASN A 146 6.87 -20.04 -6.08
CA ASN A 146 6.96 -21.39 -6.62
C ASN A 146 6.25 -21.57 -7.97
N ARG A 147 5.61 -20.50 -8.46
CA ARG A 147 5.02 -20.43 -9.80
C ARG A 147 5.56 -19.19 -10.49
N PRO A 148 6.70 -19.28 -11.20
CA PRO A 148 7.40 -18.11 -11.74
C PRO A 148 6.51 -17.15 -12.52
N TRP A 149 5.53 -17.66 -13.28
CA TRP A 149 4.54 -16.85 -14.01
C TRP A 149 3.68 -15.95 -13.12
N MET A 150 3.35 -16.36 -11.89
CA MET A 150 2.58 -15.52 -10.95
C MET A 150 3.34 -14.25 -10.56
N LEU A 151 4.66 -14.34 -10.39
CA LEU A 151 5.48 -13.17 -10.10
C LEU A 151 5.53 -12.23 -11.32
N TRP A 152 5.66 -12.78 -12.53
CA TRP A 152 5.60 -12.01 -13.78
C TRP A 152 4.26 -11.30 -13.98
N ASP A 153 3.16 -11.86 -13.50
CA ASP A 153 1.83 -11.24 -13.56
C ASP A 153 1.65 -10.10 -12.54
N ILE A 154 2.38 -10.15 -11.42
CA ILE A 154 2.26 -9.17 -10.31
C ILE A 154 3.15 -7.94 -10.51
N VAL A 155 4.36 -8.12 -11.06
CA VAL A 155 5.31 -7.02 -11.25
C VAL A 155 4.71 -5.84 -12.03
N PRO A 156 3.96 -6.03 -13.14
CA PRO A 156 3.31 -4.92 -13.83
C PRO A 156 2.39 -4.11 -12.91
N ASP A 157 1.57 -4.80 -12.10
CA ASP A 157 0.67 -4.14 -11.16
C ASP A 157 1.43 -3.37 -10.07
N LEU A 158 2.56 -3.88 -9.58
CA LEU A 158 3.41 -3.19 -8.61
C LEU A 158 4.08 -1.93 -9.18
N LEU A 159 4.13 -1.77 -10.50
CA LEU A 159 4.72 -0.61 -11.19
C LEU A 159 3.66 0.38 -11.70
N LEU A 160 2.37 0.05 -11.60
CA LEU A 160 1.29 0.95 -12.02
C LEU A 160 1.23 2.19 -11.14
N LEU A 161 1.17 3.37 -11.77
CA LEU A 161 1.13 4.67 -11.09
C LEU A 161 -0.02 4.78 -10.06
N GLU A 162 -1.21 4.28 -10.41
CA GLU A 162 -2.40 4.32 -9.56
C GLU A 162 -2.45 3.18 -8.52
N ASN A 163 -1.42 2.35 -8.45
CA ASN A 163 -1.35 1.17 -7.60
C ASN A 163 -0.11 1.24 -6.68
N GLN A 164 0.12 2.40 -6.08
CA GLN A 164 1.33 2.69 -5.30
C GLN A 164 1.03 3.01 -3.84
N LEU A 165 2.07 2.89 -3.00
CA LEU A 165 2.11 3.40 -1.64
C LEU A 165 3.26 4.40 -1.51
N PRO A 166 3.16 5.43 -0.64
CA PRO A 166 4.28 6.31 -0.37
C PRO A 166 5.43 5.54 0.27
N PHE A 167 6.64 5.63 -0.28
CA PHE A 167 7.78 4.81 0.16
C PHE A 167 8.07 4.86 1.67
N PHE A 168 7.88 6.03 2.30
CA PHE A 168 8.18 6.21 3.72
C PHE A 168 7.44 5.23 4.65
N ILE A 169 6.25 4.73 4.28
CA ILE A 169 5.52 3.78 5.12
C ILE A 169 6.16 2.39 5.10
N ILE A 170 6.81 2.04 4.00
CA ILE A 170 7.61 0.82 3.86
C ILE A 170 8.79 0.91 4.83
N GLU A 171 9.48 2.06 4.86
CA GLU A 171 10.59 2.30 5.78
C GLU A 171 10.14 2.23 7.25
N GLU A 172 9.05 2.91 7.60
CA GLU A 172 8.51 2.96 8.97
C GLU A 172 8.07 1.57 9.49
N LEU A 173 7.59 0.68 8.62
CA LEU A 173 7.28 -0.70 9.01
C LEU A 173 8.51 -1.62 8.99
N LEU A 174 9.53 -1.31 8.19
CA LEU A 174 10.74 -2.11 8.10
C LEU A 174 11.74 -1.80 9.24
N ILE A 175 11.89 -0.55 9.65
CA ILE A 175 12.85 -0.12 10.69
C ILE A 175 12.63 -0.84 12.04
N PRO A 176 11.39 -0.90 12.59
CA PRO A 176 11.12 -1.54 13.88
C PRO A 176 11.33 -3.06 13.86
N THR A 177 11.30 -3.70 12.68
CA THR A 177 11.57 -5.14 12.54
C THR A 177 13.03 -5.53 12.70
N LYS A 178 13.88 -4.58 13.11
CA LYS A 178 15.34 -4.67 13.17
C LYS A 178 15.88 -5.09 11.81
N LEU A 179 16.19 -4.10 10.98
CA LEU A 179 17.03 -4.29 9.79
C LEU A 179 18.31 -5.06 10.13
N GLN A 180 18.85 -4.87 11.33
CA GLN A 180 19.99 -5.62 11.84
C GLN A 180 19.68 -7.11 12.03
N SER A 181 18.52 -7.50 12.56
CA SER A 181 18.14 -8.92 12.63
C SER A 181 17.92 -9.53 11.24
N LEU A 182 17.37 -8.77 10.29
CA LEU A 182 17.31 -9.18 8.88
C LEU A 182 18.70 -9.35 8.27
N LEU A 183 19.59 -8.38 8.46
CA LEU A 183 20.97 -8.41 7.97
C LEU A 183 21.81 -9.48 8.66
N ASP A 184 21.60 -9.74 9.94
CA ASP A 184 22.30 -10.75 10.74
C ASP A 184 21.83 -12.16 10.33
N MET A 185 20.53 -12.33 10.07
CA MET A 185 20.00 -13.56 9.46
C MET A 185 20.58 -13.79 8.06
N VAL A 186 20.75 -12.74 7.26
CA VAL A 186 21.38 -12.80 5.93
C VAL A 186 22.87 -13.16 6.02
N LYS A 187 23.60 -12.60 6.99
CA LYS A 187 25.02 -12.90 7.22
C LYS A 187 25.25 -14.31 7.76
N GLY A 188 24.36 -14.83 8.60
CA GLY A 188 24.43 -16.18 9.15
C GLY A 188 24.19 -17.30 8.12
N SER A 189 23.52 -17.01 7.00
CA SER A 189 23.27 -17.98 5.92
C SER A 189 24.44 -18.11 4.93
N GLN A 190 25.37 -17.16 4.86
CA GLN A 190 26.53 -17.24 3.96
C GLN A 190 27.75 -17.95 4.58
N SER A 191 27.79 -18.13 5.91
CA SER A 191 28.89 -18.81 6.60
C SER A 191 28.75 -20.34 6.65
N SER A 192 27.62 -20.91 6.22
CA SER A 192 27.36 -22.35 6.24
C SER A 192 27.58 -23.06 4.89
N THR A 193 27.88 -22.31 3.82
CA THR A 193 28.15 -22.86 2.47
C THR A 193 29.64 -22.95 2.12
N SER A 194 30.56 -22.59 3.04
CA SER A 194 32.02 -22.60 2.79
C SER A 194 32.77 -23.80 3.39
N SER A 195 32.07 -24.87 3.75
CA SER A 195 32.69 -26.06 4.36
C SER A 195 32.17 -27.36 3.73
N ILE A 196 32.33 -27.50 2.41
CA ILE A 196 32.43 -28.80 1.75
C ILE A 196 33.50 -28.64 0.65
N ASP A 197 34.76 -28.76 1.06
CA ASP A 197 35.87 -29.20 0.23
C ASP A 197 36.32 -30.57 0.75
#